data_AF-A0A962FLV6-F1
#
_entry.id   AF-A0A962FLV6-F1
#
_cell.length_a   1.000
_cell.length_b   1.000
_cell.length_c   1.000
_cell.angle_alpha   90.00
_cell.angle_beta   90.00
_cell.angle_gamma   90.00
#
_symmetry.space_group_name_H-M   'P 1'
#
loop_
_entity.id
_entity.type
_entity.pdbx_description
1 polymer ?
#
loop_
_entity_poly.entity_id
_entity_poly.type
_entity_poly.pdbx_seq_one_letter_code
_entity_poly.pdbx_strand_id
1 'polypeptide(L)'
;MTNDVYRHILAQKRVEAVKGFYIHVLVYVLVIALLIAVNVATGASWWVHWPAIGWGIGIGAHALGVFGLGGWLGPKWEERKAKEFLNKGS
;
A
#
# COMPACT_ATOMS: atom_id res chain seq x y z
N MET A 1 31.22 2.84 6.15
CA MET A 1 30.48 2.29 7.31
C MET A 1 29.08 2.87 7.46
N THR A 2 28.86 4.19 7.44
CA THR A 2 27.51 4.80 7.59
C THR A 2 26.55 4.47 6.43
N ASN A 3 27.05 4.31 5.21
CA ASN A 3 26.21 3.98 4.04
C ASN A 3 25.54 2.59 4.13
N ASP A 4 26.21 1.58 4.68
CA ASP A 4 25.66 0.22 4.77
C ASP A 4 24.49 0.14 5.77
N VAL A 5 24.65 0.77 6.94
CA VAL A 5 23.59 0.84 7.96
C VAL A 5 22.33 1.54 7.42
N TYR A 6 22.51 2.66 6.70
CA TYR A 6 21.39 3.37 6.07
C TYR A 6 20.66 2.51 5.03
N ARG A 7 21.40 1.77 4.20
CA ARG A 7 20.84 0.85 3.21
C ARG A 7 20.04 -0.27 3.87
N HIS A 8 20.55 -0.84 4.97
CA HIS A 8 19.85 -1.88 5.71
C HIS A 8 18.55 -1.38 6.34
N ILE A 9 18.55 -0.20 6.97
CA ILE A 9 17.33 0.40 7.55
C ILE A 9 16.28 0.65 6.46
N LEU A 10 16.69 1.19 5.31
CA LEU A 10 15.77 1.45 4.20
C LEU A 10 15.18 0.16 3.61
N ALA A 11 16.01 -0.87 3.46
CA ALA A 11 15.58 -2.18 3.01
C ALA A 11 14.58 -2.82 3.99
N GLN A 12 14.84 -2.74 5.30
CA GLN A 12 13.92 -3.24 6.33
C GLN A 12 12.57 -2.51 6.31
N LYS A 13 12.59 -1.17 6.26
CA LYS A 13 11.36 -0.37 6.14
C LYS A 13 10.54 -0.74 4.89
N ARG A 14 11.21 -1.01 3.77
CA ARG A 14 10.51 -1.45 2.54
C ARG A 14 9.87 -2.82 2.72
N VAL A 15 10.57 -3.77 3.34
CA VAL A 15 10.02 -5.10 3.63
C VAL A 15 8.82 -5.02 4.57
N GLU A 16 8.89 -4.20 5.62
CA GLU A 16 7.79 -3.98 6.55
C GLU A 16 6.57 -3.36 5.86
N ALA A 17 6.78 -2.34 5.01
CA ALA A 17 5.71 -1.72 4.24
C ALA A 17 5.00 -2.71 3.31
N VAL A 18 5.77 -3.56 2.61
CA VAL A 18 5.22 -4.61 1.73
C VAL A 18 4.46 -5.67 2.53
N LYS A 19 4.99 -6.11 3.67
CA LYS A 19 4.29 -7.05 4.57
C LYS A 19 2.98 -6.46 5.09
N GLY A 20 3.00 -5.20 5.54
CA GLY A 20 1.81 -4.49 5.99
C GLY A 20 0.73 -4.41 4.91
N PHE A 21 1.13 -4.14 3.67
CA PHE A 21 0.21 -4.16 2.53
C PHE A 21 -0.45 -5.53 2.32
N TYR A 22 0.32 -6.62 2.33
CA TYR A 22 -0.23 -7.96 2.15
C TYR A 22 -1.20 -8.35 3.27
N ILE A 23 -0.90 -7.99 4.51
CA ILE A 23 -1.81 -8.22 5.64
C ILE A 23 -3.11 -7.44 5.42
N HIS A 24 -3.04 -6.17 5.02
CA HIS A 24 -4.23 -5.36 4.76
C HIS A 24 -5.09 -5.95 3.63
N VAL A 25 -4.48 -6.39 2.53
CA VAL A 25 -5.19 -7.07 1.43
C VAL A 25 -5.84 -8.37 1.91
N LEU A 26 -5.13 -9.19 2.69
CA LEU A 26 -5.66 -10.43 3.23
C LEU A 26 -6.89 -10.18 4.10
N VAL A 27 -6.79 -9.23 5.04
CA VAL A 27 -7.90 -8.84 5.92
C VAL A 27 -9.09 -8.35 5.10
N TYR A 28 -8.86 -7.51 4.08
CA TYR A 28 -9.90 -7.04 3.19
C TYR A 28 -10.62 -8.19 2.48
N VAL A 29 -9.88 -9.15 1.88
CA VAL A 29 -10.51 -10.29 1.19
C VAL A 29 -11.34 -11.13 2.17
N LEU A 30 -10.82 -11.40 3.37
CA LEU A 30 -11.55 -12.16 4.39
C LEU A 30 -12.82 -11.45 4.85
N VAL A 31 -12.75 -10.14 5.12
CA VAL A 31 -13.90 -9.34 5.51
C VAL A 31 -14.95 -9.29 4.40
N ILE A 32 -14.55 -9.00 3.16
CA ILE A 32 -15.49 -8.95 2.04
C ILE A 32 -16.13 -10.33 1.80
N ALA A 33 -15.37 -11.42 1.86
CA ALA A 33 -15.92 -12.78 1.75
C ALA A 33 -16.96 -13.06 2.85
N LEU A 34 -16.67 -12.69 4.10
CA LEU A 34 -17.63 -12.81 5.21
C LEU A 34 -18.89 -11.98 4.96
N LEU A 35 -18.75 -10.73 4.52
CA LEU A 35 -19.88 -9.85 4.23
C LEU A 35 -20.73 -10.38 3.07
N ILE A 36 -20.12 -10.94 2.02
CA ILE A 36 -20.84 -11.62 0.94
C ILE A 36 -21.65 -12.80 1.49
N ALA A 37 -21.05 -13.64 2.34
CA ALA A 37 -21.74 -14.76 2.95
C ALA A 37 -22.95 -14.32 3.80
N VAL A 38 -22.79 -13.26 4.59
CA VAL A 38 -23.90 -12.66 5.36
C VAL A 38 -25.00 -12.13 4.44
N ASN A 39 -24.65 -11.46 3.35
CA ASN A 39 -25.64 -10.90 2.43
C ASN A 39 -26.46 -11.98 1.72
N VAL A 40 -25.77 -13.03 1.25
CA VAL A 40 -26.43 -14.21 0.66
C VAL A 40 -27.32 -14.91 1.68
N ALA A 41 -26.85 -15.09 2.92
CA ALA A 41 -27.62 -15.77 3.97
C ALA A 41 -28.85 -14.98 4.44
N THR A 42 -28.78 -13.65 4.44
CA THR A 42 -29.88 -12.78 4.87
C THR A 42 -30.89 -12.50 3.76
N GLY A 43 -30.58 -12.83 2.50
CA GLY A 43 -31.43 -12.52 1.34
C GLY A 43 -31.65 -11.02 1.14
N ALA A 44 -30.78 -10.19 1.73
CA ALA A 44 -30.90 -8.74 1.71
C ALA A 44 -30.52 -8.18 0.33
N SER A 45 -30.83 -6.90 0.11
CA SER A 45 -30.32 -6.14 -1.03
C SER A 45 -28.78 -6.19 -1.06
N TRP A 46 -28.16 -6.05 -2.23
CA TRP A 46 -26.73 -6.33 -2.44
C TRP A 46 -25.76 -5.31 -1.79
N TRP A 47 -26.00 -4.83 -0.56
CA TRP A 47 -25.31 -3.72 0.11
C TRP A 47 -23.78 -3.87 0.28
N VAL A 48 -23.23 -5.08 0.12
CA VAL A 48 -21.80 -5.37 0.27
C VAL A 48 -20.90 -4.61 -0.71
N HIS A 49 -21.44 -4.13 -1.84
CA HIS A 49 -20.67 -3.30 -2.77
C HIS A 49 -20.18 -1.99 -2.13
N TRP A 50 -20.94 -1.40 -1.19
CA TRP A 50 -20.54 -0.16 -0.51
C TRP A 50 -19.25 -0.31 0.30
N PRO A 51 -19.15 -1.25 1.28
CA PRO A 51 -17.90 -1.45 2.01
C PRO A 51 -16.77 -1.95 1.10
N ALA A 52 -17.07 -2.80 0.10
CA ALA A 52 -16.07 -3.27 -0.87
C ALA A 52 -15.42 -2.11 -1.63
N ILE A 53 -16.21 -1.19 -2.19
CA ILE A 53 -15.70 -0.05 -2.95
C ILE A 53 -14.97 0.92 -2.01
N GLY A 54 -15.56 1.26 -0.86
CA GLY A 54 -14.97 2.19 0.10
C GLY A 54 -13.60 1.74 0.60
N TRP A 55 -13.46 0.47 1.01
CA TRP A 55 -12.18 -0.08 1.46
C TRP A 55 -11.22 -0.37 0.30
N GLY A 56 -11.74 -0.76 -0.88
CA GLY A 56 -10.94 -0.98 -2.07
C GLY A 56 -10.13 0.25 -2.50
N ILE A 57 -10.71 1.45 -2.34
CA ILE A 57 -10.00 2.72 -2.58
C ILE A 57 -8.81 2.88 -1.61
N GLY A 58 -9.01 2.55 -0.33
CA GLY A 58 -7.95 2.61 0.69
C GLY A 58 -6.80 1.65 0.39
N ILE A 59 -7.10 0.44 -0.09
CA ILE A 59 -6.07 -0.49 -0.58
C ILE A 59 -5.34 0.07 -1.79
N GLY A 60 -6.06 0.67 -2.75
CA GLY A 60 -5.44 1.31 -3.91
C GLY A 60 -4.46 2.42 -3.50
N ALA A 61 -4.86 3.29 -2.58
CA ALA A 61 -3.98 4.32 -2.04
C ALA A 61 -2.77 3.75 -1.29
N HIS A 62 -2.97 2.70 -0.49
CA HIS A 62 -1.87 2.02 0.22
C HIS A 62 -0.91 1.32 -0.76
N ALA A 63 -1.41 0.70 -1.82
CA ALA A 63 -0.61 0.10 -2.89
C ALA A 63 0.28 1.15 -3.56
N LEU A 64 -0.28 2.32 -3.87
CA LEU A 64 0.47 3.44 -4.45
C LEU A 64 1.57 3.95 -3.51
N GLY A 65 1.32 4.00 -2.21
CA GLY A 65 2.34 4.38 -1.22
C GLY A 65 3.44 3.33 -1.04
N VAL A 66 3.09 2.04 -1.08
CA VAL A 66 4.02 0.93 -0.81
C VAL A 66 4.82 0.54 -2.03
N PHE A 67 4.21 0.48 -3.21
CA PHE A 67 4.89 0.08 -4.45
C PHE A 67 5.34 1.27 -5.29
N GLY A 68 4.83 2.47 -5.00
CA GLY A 68 5.01 3.65 -5.85
C GLY A 68 4.12 3.57 -7.10
N LEU A 69 4.02 4.70 -7.82
CA LEU A 69 3.47 4.74 -9.18
C LEU A 69 4.47 4.11 -10.16
N GLY A 70 4.71 2.79 -10.06
CA GLY A 70 5.70 2.00 -10.81
C GLY A 70 5.59 1.99 -12.34
N GLY A 71 4.99 3.03 -12.94
CA GLY A 71 5.02 3.34 -14.37
C GLY A 71 4.94 4.85 -14.70
N TRP A 72 4.50 5.73 -13.78
CA TRP A 72 4.31 7.16 -14.07
C TRP A 72 5.30 8.09 -13.33
N LEU A 73 5.69 7.76 -12.11
CA LEU A 73 6.68 8.52 -11.31
C LEU A 73 7.74 7.56 -10.75
N GLY A 74 8.36 6.79 -11.64
CA GLY A 74 9.33 5.74 -11.30
C GLY A 74 10.61 6.23 -10.61
N PRO A 75 11.62 5.34 -10.44
CA PRO A 75 12.86 5.57 -9.68
C PRO A 75 13.57 6.92 -9.93
N LYS A 76 13.40 7.48 -11.14
CA LYS A 76 13.87 8.81 -11.51
C LYS A 76 13.31 9.95 -10.67
N TRP A 77 12.07 9.86 -10.15
CA TRP A 77 11.51 10.89 -9.27
C TRP A 77 12.16 10.83 -7.88
N GLU A 78 12.34 9.62 -7.32
CA GLU A 78 13.02 9.43 -6.04
C GLU A 78 14.48 9.89 -6.14
N GLU A 79 15.17 9.56 -7.23
CA GLU A 79 16.55 9.98 -7.49
C GLU A 79 16.67 11.50 -7.66
N ARG A 80 15.71 12.15 -8.32
CA ARG A 80 15.64 13.63 -8.39
C ARG A 80 15.45 14.25 -7.02
N LYS A 81 14.52 13.72 -6.21
CA LYS A 81 14.25 14.28 -4.88
C LYS A 81 15.43 14.09 -3.94
N ALA A 82 16.09 12.93 -3.99
CA ALA A 82 17.33 12.69 -3.24
C ALA A 82 18.44 13.68 -3.62
N LYS A 83 18.64 13.97 -4.92
CA LYS A 83 19.58 14.99 -5.36
C LYS A 83 19.19 16.40 -4.90
N GLU A 84 17.89 16.72 -4.88
CA GLU A 84 17.39 18.03 -4.45
C GLU A 84 17.64 18.30 -2.96
N PHE A 85 17.51 17.28 -2.10
CA PHE A 85 17.85 17.40 -0.68
C PHE A 85 19.35 17.55 -0.43
N LEU A 86 20.20 16.84 -1.18
CA LEU A 86 21.66 16.97 -1.07
C LEU A 86 22.15 18.35 -1.52
N ASN A 87 21.53 18.94 -2.55
CA ASN A 87 21.93 20.23 -3.11
C ASN A 87 21.38 21.45 -2.34
N LYS A 88 20.36 21.27 -1.50
CA LYS A 88 19.86 22.32 -0.58
C LYS A 88 20.59 22.35 0.76
N GLY A 89 21.42 21.35 1.05
CA GLY A 89 22.23 21.25 2.26
C GLY A 89 23.69 21.65 2.09
N SER A 90 24.08 22.14 0.90
CA SER A 90 25.40 22.71 0.56
C SER A 90 25.29 24.19 0.27
#